data_AF-A0AAU5G1D0-F1
#
_entry.id   AF-A0AAU5G1D0-F1
#
_cell.length_a   1.000
_cell.length_b   1.000
_cell.length_c   1.000
_cell.angle_alpha   90.00
_cell.angle_beta   90.00
_cell.angle_gamma   90.00
#
_symmetry.space_group_name_H-M   'P 1'
#
loop_
_entity.id
_entity.type
_entity.pdbx_description
1 polymer ?
#
loop_
_entity_poly.entity_id
_entity_poly.type
_entity_poly.pdbx_seq_one_letter_code
_entity_poly.pdbx_strand_id
1 'polypeptide(L)'
;MATAAAALATAGLATAPTASAYDYNGCGWPRVCFYLTDSDWNNGKPTAAYQDVTSSYQDLGSNSRGANKIRNTRNDDRVYLRYYDQYGVTYYTCLKPNQTSNFSSNATVTGVRIDTNSTCPSS
;
A
#
# COMPACT_ATOMS: atom_id res chain seq x y z
N MET A 1 -60.80 -6.87 12.71
CA MET A 1 -59.55 -7.57 12.33
C MET A 1 -58.43 -6.54 12.40
N ALA A 2 -57.41 -6.80 13.23
CA ALA A 2 -56.18 -6.00 13.37
C ALA A 2 -55.29 -6.18 12.11
N THR A 3 -54.47 -5.22 11.68
CA THR A 3 -53.04 -4.93 12.02
C THR A 3 -52.46 -4.31 10.73
N ALA A 4 -51.42 -3.47 10.64
CA ALA A 4 -50.51 -2.79 11.55
C ALA A 4 -49.85 -1.66 10.72
N ALA A 5 -49.52 -0.54 11.35
CA ALA A 5 -48.73 0.52 10.75
C ALA A 5 -47.28 0.06 10.60
N ALA A 6 -46.75 0.02 9.38
CA ALA A 6 -45.33 -0.23 9.12
C ALA A 6 -44.55 1.08 9.24
N ALA A 7 -43.82 1.25 10.34
CA ALA A 7 -42.88 2.34 10.52
C ALA A 7 -41.67 2.16 9.58
N LEU A 8 -41.41 3.14 8.72
CA LEU A 8 -40.19 3.19 7.92
C LEU A 8 -39.01 3.55 8.81
N ALA A 9 -38.15 2.57 9.08
CA ALA A 9 -36.87 2.81 9.75
C ALA A 9 -35.92 3.54 8.79
N THR A 10 -35.69 4.82 9.04
CA THR A 10 -34.63 5.61 8.40
C THR A 10 -33.28 5.15 8.94
N ALA A 11 -32.58 4.30 8.18
CA ALA A 11 -31.20 3.95 8.49
C ALA A 11 -30.31 5.19 8.25
N GLY A 12 -29.92 5.87 9.34
CA GLY A 12 -28.92 6.91 9.31
C GLY A 12 -27.58 6.33 8.87
N LEU A 13 -27.08 6.79 7.72
CA LEU A 13 -25.71 6.53 7.26
C LEU A 13 -24.76 7.17 8.28
N ALA A 14 -24.18 6.36 9.15
CA ALA A 14 -23.09 6.77 10.01
C ALA A 14 -21.88 7.13 9.11
N THR A 15 -21.61 8.42 8.96
CA THR A 15 -20.35 8.90 8.37
C THR A 15 -19.24 8.52 9.32
N ALA A 16 -18.52 7.42 9.01
CA ALA A 16 -17.34 7.04 9.77
C ALA A 16 -16.35 8.23 9.79
N PRO A 17 -15.79 8.59 10.95
CA PRO A 17 -14.83 9.67 11.03
C PRO A 17 -13.65 9.37 10.10
N THR A 18 -13.19 10.39 9.38
CA THR A 18 -11.90 10.35 8.68
C THR A 18 -10.82 10.15 9.73
N ALA A 19 -10.36 8.90 9.91
CA ALA A 19 -9.21 8.62 10.74
C ALA A 19 -8.07 9.51 10.25
N SER A 20 -7.60 10.42 11.11
CA SER A 20 -6.46 11.28 10.84
C SER A 20 -5.19 10.43 10.92
N ALA A 21 -5.06 9.46 10.01
CA ALA A 21 -3.78 8.84 9.76
C ALA A 21 -2.85 9.94 9.25
N TYR A 22 -1.59 9.90 9.67
CA TYR A 22 -0.59 10.72 9.01
C TYR A 22 -0.51 10.26 7.55
N ASP A 23 -1.21 10.99 6.69
CA ASP A 23 -1.40 10.66 5.28
C ASP A 23 -0.28 11.32 4.49
N TYR A 24 0.77 10.55 4.20
CA TYR A 24 1.75 10.98 3.22
C TYR A 24 1.24 10.60 1.83
N ASN A 25 0.81 11.59 1.06
CA ASN A 25 0.32 11.40 -0.30
C ASN A 25 -0.89 10.44 -0.39
N GLY A 26 -1.80 10.51 0.59
CA GLY A 26 -2.94 9.59 0.73
C GLY A 26 -2.58 8.19 1.22
N CYS A 27 -1.30 7.94 1.55
CA CYS A 27 -0.89 6.74 2.26
C CYS A 27 -0.90 6.99 3.77
N GLY A 28 -1.89 6.43 4.46
CA GLY A 28 -1.97 6.51 5.91
C GLY A 28 -0.99 5.59 6.62
N TRP A 29 -0.35 6.09 7.68
CA TRP A 29 0.40 5.24 8.63
C TRP A 29 -0.51 4.18 9.27
N PRO A 30 -0.06 2.92 9.50
CA PRO A 30 1.26 2.34 9.24
C PRO A 30 1.31 1.49 7.94
N ARG A 31 0.96 2.06 6.78
CA ARG A 31 0.85 1.30 5.53
C ARG A 31 2.06 1.43 4.60
N VAL A 32 2.17 0.44 3.73
CA VAL A 32 3.01 0.48 2.55
C VAL A 32 2.09 0.59 1.35
N CYS A 33 2.07 1.76 0.72
CA CYS A 33 1.14 2.05 -0.36
C CYS A 33 1.80 1.99 -1.72
N PHE A 34 1.06 1.46 -2.68
CA PHE A 34 1.46 1.24 -4.05
C PHE A 34 0.67 2.19 -4.94
N TYR A 35 1.34 2.74 -5.94
CA TYR A 35 0.77 3.60 -6.96
C TYR A 35 1.16 3.00 -8.30
N LEU A 36 0.18 2.66 -9.14
CA LEU A 36 0.46 2.09 -10.46
C LEU A 36 1.04 3.13 -11.41
N THR A 37 0.57 4.37 -11.29
CA THR A 37 0.93 5.45 -12.21
C THR A 37 1.37 6.72 -11.47
N ASP A 38 2.06 7.61 -12.19
CA ASP A 38 2.41 8.93 -11.67
C ASP A 38 1.16 9.77 -11.40
N SER A 39 0.05 9.50 -12.11
CA SER A 39 -1.23 10.14 -11.86
C SER A 39 -1.81 9.73 -10.50
N ASP A 40 -1.76 8.44 -10.16
CA ASP A 40 -2.19 7.93 -8.85
C ASP A 40 -1.38 8.60 -7.73
N TRP A 41 -0.07 8.75 -7.94
CA TRP A 41 0.80 9.47 -7.01
C TRP A 41 0.43 10.94 -6.91
N ASN A 42 0.35 11.67 -8.02
CA ASN A 42 0.09 13.11 -8.00
C ASN A 42 -1.28 13.46 -7.41
N ASN A 43 -2.24 12.54 -7.52
CA ASN A 43 -3.58 12.69 -6.93
C ASN A 43 -3.67 12.20 -5.48
N GLY A 44 -2.57 11.67 -4.90
CA GLY A 44 -2.55 11.11 -3.55
C GLY A 44 -3.54 9.94 -3.39
N LYS A 45 -3.65 9.08 -4.42
CA LYS A 45 -4.62 7.98 -4.48
C LYS A 45 -3.89 6.66 -4.67
N PRO A 46 -3.43 6.01 -3.59
CA PRO A 46 -2.82 4.69 -3.71
C PRO A 46 -3.83 3.67 -4.24
N THR A 47 -3.36 2.79 -5.11
CA THR A 47 -4.17 1.73 -5.73
C THR A 47 -4.26 0.48 -4.85
N ALA A 48 -3.28 0.29 -3.96
CA ALA A 48 -3.25 -0.79 -2.98
C ALA A 48 -2.39 -0.41 -1.77
N ALA A 49 -2.62 -1.08 -0.65
CA ALA A 49 -1.85 -0.90 0.58
C ALA A 49 -1.68 -2.21 1.35
N TYR A 50 -0.52 -2.37 1.97
CA TYR A 50 -0.16 -3.52 2.81
C TYR A 50 0.30 -3.03 4.17
N GLN A 51 0.01 -3.78 5.23
CA GLN A 51 0.39 -3.41 6.60
C GLN A 51 0.91 -4.59 7.43
N ASP A 52 0.75 -5.82 6.96
CA ASP A 52 1.08 -7.00 7.74
C ASP A 52 2.56 -7.36 7.59
N VAL A 53 3.22 -7.48 8.74
CA VAL A 53 4.58 -7.99 8.84
C VAL A 53 4.58 -9.46 8.44
N THR A 54 5.50 -9.85 7.57
CA THR A 54 5.55 -11.19 6.98
C THR A 54 6.97 -11.75 6.95
N SER A 55 7.10 -13.05 7.20
CA SER A 55 8.39 -13.75 7.13
C SER A 55 8.85 -14.00 5.68
N SER A 56 7.92 -13.98 4.73
CA SER A 56 8.16 -14.21 3.30
C SER A 56 7.56 -13.10 2.44
N TYR A 57 7.95 -13.04 1.16
CA TYR A 57 7.31 -12.15 0.19
C TYR A 57 5.86 -12.58 -0.05
N GLN A 58 4.97 -11.59 -0.06
CA GLN A 58 3.60 -11.71 -0.53
C GLN A 58 3.57 -11.32 -2.01
N ASP A 59 2.86 -12.10 -2.82
CA ASP A 59 2.64 -11.76 -4.24
C ASP A 59 1.69 -10.57 -4.37
N LEU A 60 2.04 -9.67 -5.28
CA LEU A 60 1.21 -8.49 -5.56
C LEU A 60 0.05 -8.83 -6.48
N GLY A 61 -1.14 -8.31 -6.14
CA GLY A 61 -2.33 -8.39 -6.97
C GLY A 61 -2.32 -7.36 -8.11
N SER A 62 -3.38 -7.35 -8.92
CA SER A 62 -3.50 -6.47 -10.10
C SER A 62 -3.39 -4.97 -9.76
N ASN A 63 -3.74 -4.57 -8.54
CA ASN A 63 -3.75 -3.17 -8.12
C ASN A 63 -2.41 -2.70 -7.54
N SER A 64 -1.43 -3.58 -7.37
CA SER A 64 -0.10 -3.26 -6.80
C SER A 64 1.05 -3.73 -7.68
N ARG A 65 0.84 -4.79 -8.46
CA ARG A 65 1.86 -5.35 -9.35
C ARG A 65 2.20 -4.36 -10.45
N GLY A 66 3.50 -4.10 -10.63
CA GLY A 66 3.99 -3.11 -11.58
C GLY A 66 3.87 -1.66 -11.11
N ALA A 67 3.68 -1.44 -9.80
CA ALA A 67 3.67 -0.08 -9.23
C ALA A 67 4.93 0.71 -9.60
N ASN A 68 4.71 1.95 -10.05
CA ASN A 68 5.80 2.87 -10.38
C ASN A 68 6.37 3.56 -9.14
N LYS A 69 5.56 3.71 -8.08
CA LYS A 69 5.95 4.29 -6.80
C LYS A 69 5.42 3.47 -5.64
N ILE A 70 6.26 3.34 -4.63
CA ILE A 70 5.91 2.67 -3.38
C ILE A 70 6.34 3.55 -2.23
N ARG A 71 5.40 3.85 -1.33
CA ARG A 71 5.65 4.63 -0.12
C ARG A 71 5.59 3.72 1.10
N ASN A 72 6.67 3.70 1.86
CA ASN A 72 6.65 3.15 3.21
C ASN A 72 6.39 4.29 4.19
N THR A 73 5.19 4.34 4.79
CA THR A 73 4.91 5.34 5.84
C THR A 73 5.24 4.85 7.23
N ARG A 74 5.66 3.59 7.40
CA ARG A 74 6.04 3.05 8.70
C ARG A 74 7.31 3.73 9.21
N ASN A 75 7.45 3.84 10.53
CA ASN A 75 8.50 4.62 11.19
C ASN A 75 9.72 3.77 11.57
N ASP A 76 9.50 2.49 11.81
CA ASP A 76 10.42 1.54 12.42
C ASP A 76 10.56 0.25 11.62
N ASP A 77 9.76 0.09 10.56
CA ASP A 77 9.75 -1.11 9.73
C ASP A 77 10.28 -0.81 8.32
N ARG A 78 11.15 -1.68 7.83
CA ARG A 78 11.62 -1.69 6.45
C ARG A 78 10.71 -2.54 5.59
N VAL A 79 10.76 -2.25 4.30
CA VAL A 79 10.01 -2.97 3.29
C VAL A 79 10.98 -3.53 2.27
N TYR A 80 10.94 -4.82 2.05
CA TYR A 80 11.59 -5.41 0.89
C TYR A 80 10.63 -5.50 -0.28
N LEU A 81 11.10 -5.07 -1.43
CA LEU A 81 10.38 -5.16 -2.70
C LEU A 81 11.09 -6.16 -3.60
N ARG A 82 10.32 -7.07 -4.19
CA ARG A 82 10.78 -7.97 -5.25
C ARG A 82 10.27 -7.43 -6.58
N TYR A 83 11.13 -7.41 -7.59
CA TYR A 83 10.76 -6.95 -8.92
C TYR A 83 11.51 -7.74 -10.01
N TYR A 84 10.95 -7.74 -11.20
CA TYR A 84 11.62 -8.23 -12.41
C TYR A 84 12.10 -7.06 -13.26
N ASP A 85 13.22 -7.21 -13.95
CA ASP A 85 13.55 -6.30 -15.06
C ASP A 85 12.80 -6.69 -16.35
N GLN A 86 13.05 -5.96 -17.44
CA GLN A 86 12.48 -6.21 -18.75
C GLN A 86 12.86 -7.58 -19.36
N TYR A 87 13.91 -8.23 -18.84
CA TYR A 87 14.36 -9.55 -19.27
C TYR A 87 13.83 -10.68 -18.36
N GLY A 88 13.04 -10.34 -17.34
CA GLY A 88 12.48 -11.30 -16.39
C GLY A 88 13.44 -11.70 -15.26
N VAL A 89 14.59 -11.03 -15.13
CA VAL A 89 15.56 -11.31 -14.05
C VAL A 89 15.04 -10.74 -12.73
N THR A 90 15.12 -11.51 -11.65
CA THR A 90 14.61 -11.13 -10.33
C THR A 90 15.62 -10.32 -9.54
N TYR A 91 15.15 -9.20 -8.99
CA TYR A 91 15.91 -8.34 -8.10
C TYR A 91 15.12 -8.03 -6.83
N TYR A 92 15.86 -7.57 -5.83
CA TYR A 92 15.33 -7.21 -4.54
C TYR A 92 15.90 -5.86 -4.12
N THR A 93 15.05 -5.00 -3.57
CA THR A 93 15.48 -3.74 -2.98
C THR A 93 14.86 -3.55 -1.61
N CYS A 94 15.55 -2.82 -0.75
CA CYS A 94 15.08 -2.48 0.58
C CYS A 94 14.70 -1.00 0.64
N LEU A 95 13.48 -0.74 1.09
CA LEU A 95 12.90 0.57 1.28
C LEU A 95 12.83 0.87 2.78
N LYS A 96 13.61 1.87 3.21
CA LYS A 96 13.69 2.31 4.60
C LYS A 96 12.35 2.91 5.08
N PRO A 97 12.15 3.02 6.41
CA PRO A 97 11.06 3.79 6.98
C PRO A 97 10.95 5.20 6.40
N ASN A 98 9.71 5.67 6.22
CA ASN A 98 9.43 7.02 5.70
C ASN A 98 10.11 7.37 4.36
N GLN A 99 10.42 6.39 3.54
CA GLN A 99 11.00 6.59 2.21
C GLN A 99 10.04 6.17 1.09
N THR A 100 10.35 6.67 -0.11
CA THR A 100 9.62 6.35 -1.35
C THR A 100 10.59 5.70 -2.33
N SER A 101 10.20 4.58 -2.91
CA SER A 101 10.92 3.97 -4.05
C SER A 101 10.23 4.35 -5.36
N ASN A 102 11.03 4.55 -6.41
CA ASN A 102 10.55 4.80 -7.77
C ASN A 102 11.08 3.69 -8.68
N PHE A 103 10.20 3.14 -9.51
CA PHE A 103 10.51 2.13 -10.51
C PHE A 103 10.28 2.71 -11.89
N SER A 104 11.20 2.42 -12.82
CA SER A 104 11.01 2.75 -14.23
C SER A 104 10.07 1.75 -14.90
N SER A 105 9.62 2.07 -16.11
CA SER A 105 8.80 1.17 -16.94
C SER A 105 9.46 -0.17 -17.26
N ASN A 106 10.79 -0.27 -17.08
CA ASN A 106 11.56 -1.48 -17.35
C ASN A 106 11.62 -2.41 -16.14
N ALA A 107 10.97 -2.06 -15.03
CA ALA A 107 10.89 -2.87 -13.83
C ALA A 107 9.42 -3.16 -13.49
N THR A 108 9.12 -4.43 -13.18
CA THR A 108 7.80 -4.85 -12.72
C THR A 108 7.89 -5.30 -11.28
N VAL A 109 7.37 -4.51 -10.34
CA VAL A 109 7.29 -4.89 -8.93
C VAL A 109 6.29 -6.04 -8.77
N THR A 110 6.68 -7.11 -8.09
CA THR A 110 5.90 -8.36 -7.99
C THR A 110 5.72 -8.88 -6.58
N GLY A 111 6.46 -8.37 -5.60
CA GLY A 111 6.31 -8.83 -4.22
C GLY A 111 6.68 -7.78 -3.19
N VAL A 112 6.10 -7.93 -2.00
CA VAL A 112 6.37 -7.11 -0.83
C VAL A 112 6.59 -7.98 0.40
N ARG A 113 7.55 -7.61 1.24
CA ARG A 113 7.75 -8.19 2.58
C ARG A 113 8.02 -7.06 3.56
N ILE A 114 7.20 -6.95 4.60
CA ILE A 114 7.38 -5.96 5.67
C ILE A 114 8.08 -6.66 6.83
N ASP A 115 9.12 -6.02 7.37
CA ASP A 115 10.02 -6.61 8.38
C ASP A 115 10.26 -5.61 9.52
N THR A 116 10.24 -6.09 10.77
CA THR A 116 10.36 -5.28 11.99
C THR A 116 11.80 -4.86 12.28
N ASN A 117 12.36 -4.09 11.35
CA ASN A 117 13.68 -3.52 11.46
C ASN A 117 13.75 -2.24 10.63
N SER A 118 14.26 -1.16 11.21
CA SER A 118 14.29 0.16 10.57
C SER A 118 15.42 0.31 9.54
N THR A 119 16.39 -0.61 9.52
CA THR A 119 17.63 -0.46 8.76
C THR A 119 17.67 -1.43 7.58
N CYS A 120 17.97 -0.90 6.39
CA CYS A 120 18.29 -1.72 5.22
C CYS A 120 19.75 -2.20 5.28
N PRO A 121 20.03 -3.46 4.90
CA PRO A 121 21.41 -3.95 4.84
C PRO A 121 22.24 -3.14 3.84
N SER A 122 23.53 -2.98 4.14
CA SER A 122 24.50 -2.43 3.19
C SER A 122 24.57 -3.36 1.98
N SER A 123 24.29 -2.81 0.79
CA SER A 123 24.44 -3.49 -0.50
C SER A 123 25.90 -3.70 -0.86
#